data_AF-A0A9P7MPE0-F1
#
_entry.id   AF-A0A9P7MPE0-F1
#
_cell.length_a   1.000
_cell.length_b   1.000
_cell.length_c   1.000
_cell.angle_alpha   90.00
_cell.angle_beta   90.00
_cell.angle_gamma   90.00
#
_symmetry.space_group_name_H-M   'P 1'
#
loop_
_entity.id
_entity.type
_entity.pdbx_description
1 polymer ?
#
loop_
_entity_poly.entity_id
_entity_poly.type
_entity_poly.pdbx_seq_one_letter_code
_entity_poly.pdbx_strand_id
1 'polypeptide(L)'
;MRFSTFLAAGFSALCAAQTQDAPVTQNNPRVVYQATLPKEAFYKGDLDGNVRGYVRAERGPDGQGVKFKVHFKNLPKQGGPFMYHLHVGPVPADGNCTRTLAHLDPYQRGETPPCDASKPQTCQVGDLSGKYGNVTQDPFRAEYVDPYGSLEEGTPGFFGNRSIVFHFADKKRITCANFAKVEACSH
;
A
#
# COMPACT_ATOMS: atom_id res chain seq x y z
N MET A 1 45.21 28.75 -42.73
CA MET A 1 44.40 28.93 -41.50
C MET A 1 43.65 27.63 -41.25
N ARG A 2 44.00 26.87 -40.21
CA ARG A 2 43.25 25.67 -39.77
C ARG A 2 42.64 26.00 -38.42
N PHE A 3 41.31 26.12 -38.38
CA PHE A 3 40.54 26.28 -37.15
C PHE A 3 40.34 24.89 -36.54
N SER A 4 40.99 24.65 -35.39
CA SER A 4 40.71 23.46 -34.57
C SER A 4 39.56 23.77 -33.62
N THR A 5 38.39 23.21 -33.92
CA THR A 5 37.23 23.22 -33.02
C THR A 5 37.42 22.15 -31.94
N PHE A 6 37.60 22.58 -30.70
CA PHE A 6 37.53 21.70 -29.53
C PHE A 6 36.06 21.48 -29.15
N LEU A 7 35.57 20.25 -29.31
CA LEU A 7 34.30 19.80 -28.76
C LEU A 7 34.50 19.41 -27.30
N ALA A 8 33.99 20.23 -26.38
CA ALA A 8 33.89 19.87 -24.97
C ALA A 8 32.61 19.04 -24.75
N ALA A 9 32.76 17.73 -24.51
CA ALA A 9 31.65 16.88 -24.11
C ALA A 9 31.36 17.08 -22.61
N GLY A 10 30.26 17.78 -22.30
CA GLY A 10 29.77 17.92 -20.93
C GLY A 10 29.13 16.62 -20.46
N PHE A 11 29.76 15.94 -19.48
CA PHE A 11 29.14 14.83 -18.77
C PHE A 11 28.06 15.36 -17.83
N SER A 12 26.79 15.22 -18.23
CA SER A 12 25.66 15.41 -17.32
C SER A 12 25.56 14.18 -16.42
N ALA A 13 25.98 14.29 -15.17
CA ALA A 13 25.78 13.24 -14.18
C ALA A 13 24.28 13.12 -13.87
N LEU A 14 23.65 12.07 -14.38
CA LEU A 14 22.32 11.64 -13.94
C LEU A 14 22.45 11.17 -12.49
N CYS A 15 22.00 11.97 -11.54
CA CYS A 15 21.80 11.50 -10.17
C CYS A 15 20.71 10.43 -10.17
N ALA A 16 21.09 9.15 -10.24
CA ALA A 16 20.17 8.06 -9.94
C ALA A 16 19.80 8.18 -8.45
N ALA A 17 18.52 8.37 -8.15
CA ALA A 17 18.05 8.30 -6.78
C ALA A 17 18.33 6.88 -6.25
N GLN A 18 19.16 6.77 -5.23
CA GLN A 18 19.45 5.48 -4.60
C GLN A 18 18.25 5.04 -3.77
N THR A 19 17.79 3.81 -4.02
CA THR A 19 16.78 3.17 -3.18
C THR A 19 17.38 2.87 -1.80
N GLN A 20 16.56 2.91 -0.76
CA GLN A 20 16.99 2.63 0.61
C GLN A 20 16.05 1.65 1.30
N ASP A 21 16.58 0.86 2.23
CA ASP A 21 15.76 -0.04 3.05
C ASP A 21 14.80 0.78 3.92
N ALA A 22 13.55 0.29 4.03
CA ALA A 22 12.57 0.86 4.93
C ALA A 22 13.01 0.60 6.39
N PRO A 23 13.20 1.64 7.22
CA PRO A 23 13.46 1.47 8.63
C PRO A 23 12.22 0.96 9.36
N VAL A 24 12.45 0.23 10.46
CA VAL A 24 11.38 -0.14 11.39
C VAL A 24 10.82 1.13 12.04
N THR A 25 9.51 1.32 11.97
CA THR A 25 8.83 2.44 12.62
C THR A 25 8.72 2.18 14.11
N GLN A 26 8.91 3.22 14.90
CA GLN A 26 8.97 3.17 16.36
C GLN A 26 7.91 4.12 16.93
N ASN A 27 7.59 3.95 18.21
CA ASN A 27 6.73 4.87 18.97
C ASN A 27 5.35 5.13 18.34
N ASN A 28 4.80 4.19 17.57
CA ASN A 28 3.49 4.34 16.96
C ASN A 28 2.43 4.65 18.05
N PRO A 29 1.52 5.63 17.82
CA PRO A 29 0.53 6.03 18.81
C PRO A 29 -0.53 4.96 19.04
N ARG A 30 -1.21 5.00 20.19
CA ARG A 30 -2.35 4.12 20.51
C ARG A 30 -3.62 4.62 19.83
N VAL A 31 -3.67 4.49 18.52
CA VAL A 31 -4.82 4.81 17.67
C VAL A 31 -5.19 3.59 16.83
N VAL A 32 -6.42 3.58 16.35
CA VAL A 32 -6.91 2.57 15.42
C VAL A 32 -7.32 3.28 14.15
N TYR A 33 -6.83 2.79 13.02
CA TYR A 33 -7.35 3.17 11.70
C TYR A 33 -8.05 1.98 11.07
N GLN A 34 -9.16 2.22 10.39
CA GLN A 34 -9.85 1.18 9.65
C GLN A 34 -10.27 1.68 8.27
N ALA A 35 -9.97 0.89 7.25
CA ALA A 35 -10.50 1.05 5.91
C ALA A 35 -11.54 -0.04 5.66
N THR A 36 -12.78 0.36 5.40
CA THR A 36 -13.90 -0.56 5.14
C THR A 36 -14.28 -0.48 3.67
N LEU A 37 -14.23 -1.61 2.94
CA LEU A 37 -14.51 -1.65 1.51
C LEU A 37 -16.00 -1.37 1.24
N PRO A 38 -16.34 -0.51 0.27
CA PRO A 38 -17.69 -0.02 0.08
C PRO A 38 -18.65 -1.07 -0.51
N LYS A 39 -19.92 -0.98 -0.07
CA LYS A 39 -21.13 -0.92 -0.91
C LYS A 39 -21.01 -1.13 -2.44
N GLU A 40 -20.55 -0.07 -3.05
CA GLU A 40 -20.72 0.19 -4.44
C GLU A 40 -19.46 -0.28 -5.17
N ALA A 41 -19.65 -1.00 -6.27
CA ALA A 41 -18.53 -1.53 -7.03
C ALA A 41 -17.85 -0.41 -7.83
N PHE A 42 -16.54 -0.25 -7.66
CA PHE A 42 -15.71 0.53 -8.58
C PHE A 42 -15.51 -0.25 -9.89
N TYR A 43 -15.08 -1.50 -9.79
CA TYR A 43 -14.97 -2.40 -10.94
C TYR A 43 -16.34 -2.86 -11.44
N LYS A 44 -16.57 -2.75 -12.75
CA LYS A 44 -17.85 -3.04 -13.42
C LYS A 44 -17.80 -4.30 -14.32
N GLY A 45 -16.99 -5.30 -13.94
CA GLY A 45 -16.95 -6.58 -14.65
C GLY A 45 -17.83 -7.64 -14.01
N ASP A 46 -17.50 -8.90 -14.25
CA ASP A 46 -18.30 -10.07 -13.84
C ASP A 46 -18.12 -10.41 -12.36
N LEU A 47 -18.56 -9.50 -11.48
CA LEU A 47 -18.67 -9.71 -10.04
C LEU A 47 -20.04 -9.23 -9.59
N ASP A 48 -20.81 -10.10 -8.95
CA ASP A 48 -22.05 -9.70 -8.29
C ASP A 48 -21.73 -8.86 -7.05
N GLY A 49 -22.07 -7.58 -7.11
CA GLY A 49 -21.73 -6.60 -6.09
C GLY A 49 -20.26 -6.18 -6.13
N ASN A 50 -19.60 -6.19 -4.97
CA ASN A 50 -18.21 -5.74 -4.81
C ASN A 50 -17.47 -6.64 -3.83
N VAL A 51 -16.14 -6.65 -3.88
CA VAL A 51 -15.31 -7.20 -2.80
C VAL A 51 -15.59 -6.40 -1.53
N ARG A 52 -15.85 -7.11 -0.44
CA ARG A 52 -16.26 -6.55 0.86
C ARG A 52 -15.26 -6.89 1.93
N GLY A 53 -15.30 -6.14 3.03
CA GLY A 53 -14.51 -6.41 4.22
C GLY A 53 -13.78 -5.18 4.71
N TYR A 54 -12.67 -5.38 5.41
CA TYR A 54 -11.91 -4.29 6.00
C TYR A 54 -10.42 -4.64 6.16
N VAL A 55 -9.63 -3.58 6.27
CA VAL A 55 -8.27 -3.61 6.82
C VAL A 55 -8.27 -2.72 8.06
N ARG A 56 -7.95 -3.31 9.22
CA ARG A 56 -7.85 -2.60 10.49
C ARG A 56 -6.39 -2.56 10.92
N ALA A 57 -5.92 -1.40 11.31
CA ALA A 57 -4.56 -1.12 11.70
C ALA A 57 -4.51 -0.64 13.16
N GLU A 58 -3.66 -1.27 13.95
CA GLU A 58 -3.45 -1.01 15.37
C GLU A 58 -1.95 -0.91 15.66
N ARG A 59 -1.58 -0.26 16.76
CA ARG A 59 -0.17 -0.19 17.22
C ARG A 59 0.41 -1.61 17.36
N GLY A 60 1.58 -1.85 16.77
CA GLY A 60 2.31 -3.11 16.95
C GLY A 60 2.92 -3.25 18.37
N PRO A 61 3.48 -4.44 18.70
CA PRO A 61 4.14 -4.68 19.99
C PRO A 61 5.20 -3.62 20.30
N ASP A 62 5.22 -3.14 21.54
CA ASP A 62 6.14 -2.10 22.02
C ASP A 62 6.10 -0.75 21.26
N GLY A 63 5.16 -0.58 20.33
CA GLY A 63 5.08 0.60 19.45
C GLY A 63 5.83 0.44 18.13
N GLN A 64 6.37 -0.75 17.89
CA GLN A 64 7.08 -1.08 16.65
C GLN A 64 6.11 -1.53 15.57
N GLY A 65 6.15 -0.85 14.43
CA GLY A 65 5.29 -1.17 13.30
C GLY A 65 3.79 -1.09 13.59
N VAL A 66 3.04 -1.70 12.68
CA VAL A 66 1.58 -1.73 12.69
C VAL A 66 1.09 -3.16 12.65
N LYS A 67 0.20 -3.50 13.56
CA LYS A 67 -0.58 -4.73 13.50
C LYS A 67 -1.75 -4.55 12.54
N PHE A 68 -1.77 -5.31 11.46
CA PHE A 68 -2.87 -5.36 10.51
C PHE A 68 -3.77 -6.57 10.78
N LYS A 69 -5.08 -6.33 10.76
CA LYS A 69 -6.13 -7.34 10.71
C LYS A 69 -6.88 -7.17 9.40
N VAL A 70 -6.82 -8.18 8.55
CA VAL A 70 -7.35 -8.16 7.19
C VAL A 70 -8.50 -9.14 7.09
N HIS A 71 -9.62 -8.70 6.51
CA HIS A 71 -10.74 -9.56 6.18
C HIS A 71 -11.31 -9.14 4.84
N PHE A 72 -11.33 -10.05 3.87
CA PHE A 72 -11.98 -9.86 2.57
C PHE A 72 -12.97 -10.99 2.30
N LYS A 73 -14.04 -10.67 1.58
CA LYS A 73 -15.04 -11.63 1.13
C LYS A 73 -15.67 -11.20 -0.19
N ASN A 74 -16.40 -12.12 -0.83
CA ASN A 74 -17.03 -11.91 -2.14
C ASN A 74 -15.96 -11.62 -3.20
N LEU A 75 -14.96 -12.50 -3.28
CA LEU A 75 -13.86 -12.37 -4.24
C LEU A 75 -14.35 -12.78 -5.63
N PRO A 76 -13.84 -12.15 -6.71
CA PRO A 76 -14.05 -12.66 -8.05
C PRO A 76 -13.62 -14.12 -8.18
N LYS A 77 -14.32 -14.91 -9.00
CA LYS A 77 -13.99 -16.34 -9.21
C LYS A 77 -12.70 -16.54 -10.01
N GLN A 78 -12.25 -15.52 -10.73
CA GLN A 78 -11.05 -15.55 -11.59
C GLN A 78 -10.26 -14.24 -11.45
N GLY A 79 -9.04 -14.23 -11.99
CA GLY A 79 -8.15 -13.05 -11.96
C GLY A 79 -7.34 -12.89 -10.67
N GLY A 80 -7.38 -13.89 -9.79
CA GLY A 80 -6.45 -14.02 -8.67
C GLY A 80 -5.08 -14.64 -9.09
N PRO A 81 -4.16 -14.83 -8.14
CA PRO A 81 -4.27 -14.46 -6.73
C PRO A 81 -4.36 -12.93 -6.57
N PHE A 82 -5.24 -12.47 -5.69
CA PHE A 82 -5.54 -11.04 -5.56
C PHE A 82 -4.53 -10.37 -4.64
N MET A 83 -4.28 -9.08 -4.88
CA MET A 83 -3.31 -8.30 -4.11
C MET A 83 -4.00 -7.13 -3.42
N TYR A 84 -3.39 -6.60 -2.37
CA TYR A 84 -3.82 -5.39 -1.71
C TYR A 84 -2.63 -4.59 -1.22
N HIS A 85 -2.70 -3.27 -1.41
CA HIS A 85 -1.60 -2.35 -1.12
C HIS A 85 -2.10 -1.08 -0.44
N LEU A 86 -1.23 -0.48 0.38
CA LEU A 86 -1.42 0.90 0.83
C LEU A 86 -1.03 1.82 -0.35
N HIS A 87 -1.91 2.76 -0.67
CA HIS A 87 -1.70 3.74 -1.74
C HIS A 87 -1.45 5.13 -1.20
N VAL A 88 -0.79 6.00 -1.97
CA VAL A 88 -0.40 7.33 -1.47
C VAL A 88 -1.56 8.32 -1.36
N GLY A 89 -2.53 8.24 -2.27
CA GLY A 89 -3.68 9.14 -2.33
C GLY A 89 -4.90 8.59 -1.61
N PRO A 90 -5.75 9.45 -1.04
CA PRO A 90 -7.07 9.05 -0.56
C PRO A 90 -7.98 8.68 -1.73
N VAL A 91 -8.97 7.84 -1.46
CA VAL A 91 -10.13 7.61 -2.33
C VAL A 91 -10.97 8.90 -2.34
N PRO A 92 -11.21 9.51 -3.52
CA PRO A 92 -12.11 10.65 -3.66
C PRO A 92 -13.57 10.30 -3.37
N ALA A 93 -14.42 11.32 -3.21
CA ALA A 93 -15.84 11.16 -2.91
C ALA A 93 -16.63 10.35 -3.96
N ASP A 94 -16.17 10.33 -5.22
CA ASP A 94 -16.77 9.54 -6.29
C ASP A 94 -16.35 8.06 -6.29
N GLY A 95 -15.53 7.64 -5.31
CA GLY A 95 -15.08 6.25 -5.18
C GLY A 95 -14.07 5.81 -6.23
N ASN A 96 -13.48 6.74 -7.00
CA ASN A 96 -12.60 6.40 -8.11
C ASN A 96 -11.23 5.90 -7.61
N CYS A 97 -11.05 4.58 -7.61
CA CYS A 97 -9.82 3.94 -7.13
C CYS A 97 -8.58 4.33 -7.93
N THR A 98 -8.68 4.85 -9.16
CA THR A 98 -7.49 5.31 -9.92
C THR A 98 -6.83 6.54 -9.30
N ARG A 99 -7.59 7.34 -8.54
CA ARG A 99 -7.12 8.58 -7.91
C ARG A 99 -6.35 8.35 -6.61
N THR A 100 -6.24 7.10 -6.15
CA THR A 100 -5.35 6.75 -5.03
C THR A 100 -3.86 6.74 -5.44
N LEU A 101 -3.56 6.93 -6.73
CA LEU A 101 -2.20 7.04 -7.28
C LEU A 101 -1.35 5.79 -7.04
N ALA A 102 -0.03 5.91 -6.90
CA ALA A 102 0.91 4.79 -6.72
C ALA A 102 0.84 4.17 -5.31
N HIS A 103 1.55 3.06 -5.11
CA HIS A 103 1.76 2.47 -3.79
C HIS A 103 2.52 3.44 -2.87
N LEU A 104 2.30 3.30 -1.56
CA LEU A 104 3.09 4.02 -0.55
C LEU A 104 4.54 3.54 -0.59
N ASP A 105 5.41 4.34 -1.21
CA ASP A 105 6.81 4.00 -1.43
C ASP A 105 7.75 5.18 -1.13
N PRO A 106 7.86 5.60 0.14
CA PRO A 106 8.67 6.75 0.52
C PRO A 106 10.18 6.54 0.28
N TYR A 107 10.61 5.28 0.10
CA TYR A 107 12.02 4.89 -0.07
C TYR A 107 12.37 4.53 -1.52
N GLN A 108 11.47 4.84 -2.45
CA GLN A 108 11.67 4.77 -3.90
C GLN A 108 12.11 3.39 -4.38
N ARG A 109 11.64 2.34 -3.69
CA ARG A 109 11.99 0.95 -3.97
C ARG A 109 11.52 0.53 -5.36
N GLY A 110 10.33 0.99 -5.78
CA GLY A 110 9.67 0.62 -7.03
C GLY A 110 8.99 -0.76 -6.98
N GLU A 111 8.46 -1.22 -8.11
CA GLU A 111 7.75 -2.51 -8.19
C GLU A 111 8.62 -3.65 -8.76
N THR A 112 9.76 -3.33 -9.38
CA THR A 112 10.63 -4.30 -10.07
C THR A 112 12.03 -4.27 -9.49
N PRO A 113 12.60 -5.43 -9.11
CA PRO A 113 11.98 -6.77 -9.10
C PRO A 113 10.76 -6.85 -8.15
N PRO A 114 9.91 -7.88 -8.20
CA PRO A 114 8.84 -8.07 -7.21
C PRO A 114 9.38 -8.09 -5.77
N CYS A 115 8.54 -7.81 -4.77
CA CYS A 115 8.94 -7.87 -3.37
C CYS A 115 9.47 -9.27 -3.00
N ASP A 116 10.61 -9.31 -2.31
CA ASP A 116 11.16 -10.52 -1.70
C ASP A 116 10.71 -10.55 -0.23
N ALA A 117 9.74 -11.41 0.08
CA ALA A 117 9.19 -11.54 1.43
C ALA A 117 10.25 -11.97 2.48
N SER A 118 11.39 -12.54 2.06
CA SER A 118 12.50 -12.87 2.96
C SER A 118 13.32 -11.63 3.36
N LYS A 119 13.16 -10.52 2.64
CA LYS A 119 13.82 -9.23 2.89
C LYS A 119 12.80 -8.08 2.84
N PRO A 120 11.78 -8.08 3.71
CA PRO A 120 10.63 -7.19 3.59
C PRO A 120 10.99 -5.70 3.77
N GLN A 121 12.13 -5.38 4.38
CA GLN A 121 12.68 -4.01 4.46
C GLN A 121 13.04 -3.44 3.07
N THR A 122 13.27 -4.31 2.08
CA THR A 122 13.59 -3.94 0.70
C THR A 122 12.34 -3.81 -0.17
N CYS A 123 11.14 -3.91 0.39
CA CYS A 123 9.87 -3.78 -0.33
C CYS A 123 9.26 -2.39 -0.15
N GLN A 124 8.32 -2.03 -1.01
CA GLN A 124 7.57 -0.78 -0.80
C GLN A 124 6.83 -0.88 0.54
N VAL A 125 6.76 0.22 1.29
CA VAL A 125 6.02 0.24 2.56
C VAL A 125 4.58 -0.24 2.36
N GLY A 126 3.96 0.18 1.26
CA GLY A 126 2.60 -0.20 0.89
C GLY A 126 2.42 -1.59 0.29
N ASP A 127 3.48 -2.34 -0.03
CA ASP A 127 3.37 -3.67 -0.64
C ASP A 127 3.07 -4.76 0.41
N LEU A 128 1.85 -4.75 0.94
CA LEU A 128 1.43 -5.70 1.98
C LEU A 128 1.31 -7.13 1.43
N SER A 129 0.76 -7.31 0.22
CA SER A 129 0.67 -8.64 -0.40
C SER A 129 2.03 -9.24 -0.75
N GLY A 130 2.98 -8.43 -1.23
CA GLY A 130 4.35 -8.89 -1.47
C GLY A 130 5.05 -9.35 -0.19
N LYS A 131 4.82 -8.68 0.95
CA LYS A 131 5.41 -9.02 2.25
C LYS A 131 4.71 -10.18 2.97
N TYR A 132 3.39 -10.26 2.90
CA TYR A 132 2.58 -11.14 3.77
C TYR A 132 1.72 -12.16 3.01
N GLY A 133 1.85 -12.20 1.69
CA GLY A 133 1.14 -13.14 0.83
C GLY A 133 -0.11 -12.55 0.16
N ASN A 134 -0.41 -13.11 -1.02
CA ASN A 134 -1.58 -12.76 -1.81
C ASN A 134 -2.85 -13.40 -1.22
N VAL A 135 -3.99 -12.88 -1.67
CA VAL A 135 -5.33 -13.33 -1.30
C VAL A 135 -5.76 -14.47 -2.24
N THR A 136 -5.89 -15.67 -1.68
CA THR A 136 -6.11 -16.92 -2.45
C THR A 136 -7.39 -17.69 -2.06
N GLN A 137 -8.13 -17.23 -1.05
CA GLN A 137 -9.32 -17.90 -0.53
C GLN A 137 -10.43 -16.89 -0.21
N ASP A 138 -11.69 -17.35 -0.22
CA ASP A 138 -12.87 -16.55 0.11
C ASP A 138 -13.71 -17.28 1.19
N PRO A 139 -13.89 -16.71 2.39
CA PRO A 139 -13.34 -15.43 2.85
C PRO A 139 -11.84 -15.52 3.17
N PHE A 140 -11.12 -14.43 2.93
CA PHE A 140 -9.73 -14.27 3.34
C PHE A 140 -9.64 -13.60 4.70
N ARG A 141 -8.81 -14.15 5.60
CA ARG A 141 -8.47 -13.54 6.88
C ARG A 141 -6.97 -13.66 7.12
N ALA A 142 -6.35 -12.58 7.58
CA ALA A 142 -4.96 -12.56 7.98
C ALA A 142 -4.74 -11.58 9.13
N GLU A 143 -3.74 -11.88 9.95
CA GLU A 143 -3.23 -11.00 10.99
C GLU A 143 -1.70 -11.07 10.99
N TYR A 144 -1.04 -9.92 10.94
CA TYR A 144 0.42 -9.82 10.96
C TYR A 144 0.86 -8.45 11.46
N VAL A 145 2.14 -8.33 11.79
CA VAL A 145 2.79 -7.06 12.14
C VAL A 145 3.66 -6.64 10.98
N ASP A 146 3.44 -5.43 10.48
CA ASP A 146 4.27 -4.76 9.50
C ASP A 146 5.20 -3.75 10.17
N PRO A 147 6.52 -3.98 10.19
CA PRO A 147 7.47 -3.07 10.83
C PRO A 147 7.57 -1.69 10.15
N TYR A 148 7.12 -1.54 8.91
CA TYR A 148 7.50 -0.42 8.05
C TYR A 148 6.39 0.63 7.87
N GLY A 149 5.12 0.23 7.99
CA GLY A 149 3.99 1.15 8.07
C GLY A 149 4.02 1.96 9.37
N SER A 150 3.36 3.11 9.38
CA SER A 150 3.28 3.99 10.56
C SER A 150 1.87 4.51 10.79
N LEU A 151 1.52 4.66 12.07
CA LEU A 151 0.33 5.35 12.57
C LEU A 151 0.64 6.78 13.05
N GLU A 152 1.91 7.16 13.10
CA GLU A 152 2.37 8.49 13.52
C GLU A 152 2.32 9.46 12.35
N GLU A 153 1.53 10.53 12.47
CA GLU A 153 1.38 11.56 11.44
C GLU A 153 2.73 12.22 11.10
N GLY A 154 2.93 12.58 9.84
CA GLY A 154 4.17 13.21 9.36
C GLY A 154 5.34 12.26 9.12
N THR A 155 5.26 11.00 9.54
CA THR A 155 6.30 10.00 9.23
C THR A 155 6.19 9.47 7.78
N PRO A 156 7.30 9.04 7.15
CA PRO A 156 7.26 8.56 5.76
C PRO A 156 6.32 7.37 5.53
N GLY A 157 6.22 6.47 6.52
CA GLY A 157 5.33 5.31 6.48
C GLY A 157 3.88 5.60 6.89
N PHE A 158 3.53 6.85 7.21
CA PHE A 158 2.18 7.18 7.68
C PHE A 158 1.14 6.94 6.59
N PHE A 159 0.14 6.12 6.88
CA PHE A 159 -0.95 5.81 5.94
C PHE A 159 -2.35 6.17 6.46
N GLY A 160 -2.47 6.71 7.68
CA GLY A 160 -3.75 6.92 8.36
C GLY A 160 -4.74 7.84 7.62
N ASN A 161 -4.26 8.72 6.74
CA ASN A 161 -5.06 9.59 5.86
C ASN A 161 -5.07 9.14 4.39
N ARG A 162 -4.64 7.92 4.11
CA ARG A 162 -4.50 7.36 2.77
C ARG A 162 -5.49 6.22 2.56
N SER A 163 -5.22 5.38 1.57
CA SER A 163 -6.15 4.32 1.16
C SER A 163 -5.51 2.94 1.08
N ILE A 164 -6.36 1.92 1.15
CA ILE A 164 -6.08 0.57 0.71
C ILE A 164 -6.75 0.34 -0.65
N VAL A 165 -6.07 -0.35 -1.55
CA VAL A 165 -6.65 -0.80 -2.84
C VAL A 165 -6.49 -2.31 -2.94
N PHE A 166 -7.54 -2.98 -3.43
CA PHE A 166 -7.57 -4.41 -3.73
C PHE A 166 -7.53 -4.61 -5.25
N HIS A 167 -6.70 -5.51 -5.74
CA HIS A 167 -6.36 -5.68 -7.15
C HIS A 167 -6.51 -7.11 -7.62
N PHE A 168 -6.78 -7.26 -8.91
CA PHE A 168 -6.48 -8.48 -9.66
C PHE A 168 -4.97 -8.74 -9.73
N ALA A 169 -4.58 -9.95 -10.11
CA ALA A 169 -3.18 -10.34 -10.33
C ALA A 169 -2.48 -9.48 -11.40
N ASP A 170 -3.22 -8.96 -12.38
CA ASP A 170 -2.74 -8.04 -13.42
C ASP A 170 -2.63 -6.57 -12.96
N LYS A 171 -2.78 -6.32 -11.64
CA LYS A 171 -2.76 -5.01 -10.97
C LYS A 171 -3.96 -4.11 -11.24
N LYS A 172 -4.96 -4.54 -12.01
CA LYS A 172 -6.20 -3.78 -12.18
C LYS A 172 -6.92 -3.63 -10.85
N ARG A 173 -7.32 -2.40 -10.52
CA ARG A 173 -8.00 -2.04 -9.25
C ARG A 173 -9.44 -2.57 -9.27
N ILE A 174 -9.82 -3.29 -8.22
CA ILE A 174 -11.18 -3.84 -8.04
C ILE A 174 -12.01 -2.90 -7.16
N THR A 175 -11.46 -2.56 -5.99
CA THR A 175 -12.10 -1.73 -4.97
C THR A 175 -11.05 -1.08 -4.09
N CYS A 176 -11.44 -0.04 -3.35
CA CYS A 176 -10.55 0.73 -2.50
C CYS A 176 -11.34 1.38 -1.37
N ALA A 177 -10.65 1.75 -0.29
CA ALA A 177 -11.24 2.48 0.83
C ALA A 177 -10.20 3.36 1.52
N ASN A 178 -10.65 4.49 2.08
CA ASN A 178 -9.84 5.32 2.94
C ASN A 178 -9.68 4.69 4.32
N PHE A 179 -8.50 4.83 4.90
CA PHE A 179 -8.34 4.68 6.34
C PHE A 179 -8.98 5.87 7.04
N ALA A 180 -9.76 5.58 8.08
CA ALA A 180 -10.29 6.58 8.99
C ALA A 180 -9.95 6.17 10.42
N LYS A 181 -9.64 7.15 11.27
CA LYS A 181 -9.44 6.92 12.69
C LYS A 181 -10.77 6.42 13.28
N VAL A 182 -10.73 5.28 13.96
CA VAL A 182 -11.89 4.77 14.69
C VAL A 182 -11.92 5.53 16.01
N GLU A 183 -12.95 6.35 16.20
CA GLU A 183 -13.15 7.00 17.50
C GLU A 183 -13.38 5.92 18.56
N ALA A 184 -12.67 6.03 19.69
CA ALA A 184 -13.00 5.21 20.84
C ALA A 184 -14.39 5.63 21.30
N CYS A 185 -15.33 4.68 21.40
CA CYS A 185 -16.58 4.94 22.10
C CYS A 185 -16.23 5.55 23.46
N SER A 186 -16.61 6.80 23.67
CA SER A 186 -16.55 7.43 24.99
C SER A 186 -17.61 6.72 25.82
N HIS A 187 -17.18 5.80 26.68
CA HIS A 187 -18.02 5.25 27.73
C HIS A 187 -18.00 6.20 28.93
#